data_AF-A0A815G1W4-F1
#
_entry.id   AF-A0A815G1W4-F1
#
_cell.length_a   1.000
_cell.length_b   1.000
_cell.length_c   1.000
_cell.angle_alpha   90.00
_cell.angle_beta   90.00
_cell.angle_gamma   90.00
#
_symmetry.space_group_name_H-M   'P 1'
#
loop_
_entity.id
_entity.type
_entity.pdbx_description
1 polymer ?
#
loop_
_entity_poly.entity_id
_entity_poly.type
_entity_poly.pdbx_seq_one_letter_code
_entity_poly.pdbx_strand_id
1 'polypeptide(L)'
;MVSAFIPRTENVIGYSLSYVKFTHLVKKYPNTLKCRCSKIGVAYETFVKVHVNFLQVCSSQFIKQDWIDSIFVERNTTSSTTSDIQSYFSFFWQVIAGFCVVSKSTWIDAIANFNASRVLTPMAVAEEVFRSQAQEDLRNHISSAQTNMAQSLLALRRTTAGNQFVSALGTNFYLCYWPSILGNWNNPKMLPVVFNNCSCLNISGCPRPILISTSEDQSVAVPGMIIDCLIVDATLASTLECYYDPTCFRLLHNESTATVNLLLNDSNKYFKVNSTVQNLLDYLMIDELNTEIMFDSFYEQCNPAYCTYSYTHRFSTLFIITTIIGSFGALSFVLRLLAPFLAQVILRWKIRGVSNERIAENVTNSASRQLTVINCVRHLPNFAYQQLSTLNIFESKTIRTRTNLIREYFLTRLFICIFIIGSIGIGFYIFISEQNQVVTIIHSSLETYENLFNEYSTSIQCPCSQVSVPYGAFINVTFVLHQVCSSDLVSPSWLHYLASFNPILIPAWTETEFSRDFRLEGVSYFQLLATFCSLAKINIEDGQRIFTNIQFVNDQLLSRSIFVQQTEALAKSFINKTCNNFARILNWIDIAGSLNRFLTGTNFNFKITVSNDTK
;
A
#
# COMPACT_ATOMS: atom_id res chain seq x y z
N MET A 1 -52.29 -21.08 5.89
CA MET A 1 -51.08 -21.44 6.67
C MET A 1 -49.89 -21.26 5.76
N VAL A 2 -49.13 -20.19 5.99
CA VAL A 2 -47.93 -19.85 5.23
C VAL A 2 -46.83 -20.80 5.67
N SER A 3 -46.44 -21.76 4.83
CA SER A 3 -45.24 -22.56 5.07
C SER A 3 -44.04 -21.64 4.87
N ALA A 4 -43.47 -21.17 5.97
CA ALA A 4 -42.16 -20.54 5.97
C ALA A 4 -41.14 -21.60 5.51
N PHE A 5 -40.77 -21.54 4.23
CA PHE A 5 -39.76 -22.41 3.64
C PHE A 5 -38.38 -21.95 4.10
N ILE A 6 -37.72 -22.75 4.93
CA ILE A 6 -36.40 -22.46 5.47
C ILE A 6 -35.35 -22.76 4.38
N PRO A 7 -34.59 -21.76 3.89
CA PRO A 7 -33.48 -21.99 2.97
C PRO A 7 -32.37 -22.74 3.70
N ARG A 8 -31.81 -23.79 3.08
CA ARG A 8 -30.68 -24.54 3.63
C ARG A 8 -29.39 -24.03 3.01
N THR A 9 -28.41 -23.74 3.86
CA THR A 9 -27.05 -23.37 3.43
C THR A 9 -26.19 -24.63 3.39
N GLU A 10 -25.62 -24.93 2.23
CA GLU A 10 -24.63 -26.01 2.10
C GLU A 10 -23.22 -25.42 2.05
N ASN A 11 -22.30 -26.03 2.79
CA ASN A 11 -20.88 -25.70 2.75
C ASN A 11 -20.17 -26.73 1.88
N VAL A 12 -19.52 -26.29 0.81
CA VAL A 12 -18.73 -27.13 -0.09
C VAL A 12 -17.26 -26.90 0.18
N ILE A 13 -16.51 -27.99 0.30
CA ILE A 13 -15.05 -27.98 0.42
C ILE A 13 -14.47 -28.53 -0.88
N GLY A 14 -13.71 -27.71 -1.58
CA GLY A 14 -12.92 -28.10 -2.74
C GLY A 14 -11.44 -28.18 -2.38
N TYR A 15 -10.79 -29.32 -2.66
CA TYR A 15 -9.37 -29.51 -2.43
C TYR A 15 -8.58 -29.22 -3.71
N SER A 16 -7.39 -28.62 -3.57
CA SER A 16 -6.42 -28.39 -4.65
C SER A 16 -7.06 -27.83 -5.93
N LEU A 17 -7.64 -26.63 -5.83
CA LEU A 17 -8.31 -25.98 -6.94
C LEU A 17 -7.30 -25.47 -7.99
N SER A 18 -7.58 -25.72 -9.27
CA SER A 18 -6.88 -25.06 -10.38
C SER A 18 -7.24 -23.57 -10.44
N TYR A 19 -6.34 -22.73 -10.95
CA TYR A 19 -6.57 -21.30 -11.22
C TYR A 19 -7.87 -21.02 -12.00
N VAL A 20 -8.15 -21.75 -13.08
CA VAL A 20 -9.37 -21.56 -13.90
C VAL A 20 -10.64 -21.81 -13.09
N LYS A 21 -10.65 -22.87 -12.28
CA LYS A 21 -11.78 -23.20 -11.41
C LYS A 21 -11.94 -22.16 -10.29
N PHE A 22 -10.84 -21.66 -9.75
CA PHE A 22 -10.84 -20.58 -8.77
C PHE A 22 -11.45 -19.30 -9.32
N THR A 23 -11.00 -18.81 -10.48
CA THR A 23 -11.54 -17.58 -11.08
C THR A 23 -13.03 -17.69 -11.38
N HIS A 24 -13.51 -18.86 -11.81
CA HIS A 24 -14.93 -19.12 -11.98
C HIS A 24 -15.70 -19.08 -10.65
N LEU A 25 -15.17 -19.70 -9.59
CA LEU A 25 -15.81 -19.68 -8.27
C LEU A 25 -15.78 -18.30 -7.63
N VAL A 26 -14.72 -17.51 -7.79
CA VAL A 26 -14.66 -16.11 -7.32
C VAL A 26 -15.77 -15.29 -7.97
N LYS A 27 -15.99 -15.45 -9.29
CA LYS A 27 -17.09 -14.76 -9.99
C LYS A 27 -18.47 -15.22 -9.53
N LYS A 28 -18.64 -16.51 -9.23
CA LYS A 28 -19.94 -17.10 -8.86
C LYS A 28 -20.30 -16.92 -7.38
N TYR A 29 -19.31 -16.94 -6.50
CA TYR A 29 -19.45 -16.90 -5.04
C TYR A 29 -18.46 -15.90 -4.42
N PRO A 30 -18.46 -14.62 -4.82
CA PRO A 30 -17.44 -13.65 -4.43
C PRO A 30 -17.37 -13.43 -2.92
N ASN A 31 -18.50 -13.50 -2.23
CA ASN A 31 -18.58 -13.17 -0.81
C ASN A 31 -18.26 -14.37 0.09
N THR A 32 -18.58 -15.60 -0.35
CA THR A 32 -18.51 -16.80 0.50
C THR A 32 -17.29 -17.67 0.21
N LEU A 33 -16.61 -17.47 -0.91
CA LEU A 33 -15.41 -18.25 -1.27
C LEU A 33 -14.22 -17.85 -0.39
N LYS A 34 -13.70 -18.82 0.34
CA LYS A 34 -12.53 -18.69 1.21
C LYS A 34 -11.51 -19.75 0.80
N CYS A 35 -10.40 -19.33 0.19
CA CYS A 35 -9.29 -20.19 -0.19
C CYS A 35 -8.06 -19.86 0.64
N ARG A 36 -7.57 -20.79 1.47
CA ARG A 36 -6.43 -20.54 2.34
C ARG A 36 -5.12 -20.87 1.62
N CYS A 37 -4.21 -19.90 1.53
CA CYS A 37 -2.88 -20.12 0.95
C CYS A 37 -2.03 -21.02 1.85
N SER A 38 -1.19 -21.85 1.25
CA SER A 38 -0.17 -22.64 1.96
C SER A 38 1.05 -21.79 2.31
N LYS A 39 1.38 -20.77 1.50
CA LYS A 39 2.39 -19.75 1.78
C LYS A 39 1.71 -18.41 2.04
N ILE A 40 2.02 -17.76 3.17
CA ILE A 40 1.44 -16.46 3.53
C ILE A 40 2.15 -15.29 2.81
N GLY A 41 3.45 -15.44 2.52
CA GLY A 41 4.28 -14.40 1.92
C GLY A 41 4.92 -14.83 0.61
N VAL A 42 4.49 -14.24 -0.52
CA VAL A 42 5.03 -14.52 -1.86
C VAL A 42 5.85 -13.31 -2.33
N ALA A 43 7.07 -13.54 -2.78
CA ALA A 43 7.96 -12.47 -3.25
C ALA A 43 7.50 -11.91 -4.60
N TYR A 44 7.55 -10.58 -4.76
CA TYR A 44 7.08 -9.92 -5.98
C TYR A 44 7.85 -10.35 -7.24
N GLU A 45 9.14 -10.66 -7.10
CA GLU A 45 9.99 -11.14 -8.20
C GLU A 45 9.44 -12.39 -8.92
N THR A 46 8.58 -13.17 -8.25
CA THR A 46 8.04 -14.42 -8.81
C THR A 46 6.88 -14.19 -9.76
N PHE A 47 6.25 -13.01 -9.76
CA PHE A 47 5.03 -12.74 -10.52
C PHE A 47 4.91 -11.32 -11.09
N VAL A 48 5.80 -10.40 -10.73
CA VAL A 48 5.87 -9.05 -11.31
C VAL A 48 7.16 -8.88 -12.09
N LYS A 49 7.06 -8.39 -13.33
CA LYS A 49 8.21 -7.95 -14.12
C LYS A 49 8.10 -6.46 -14.37
N VAL A 50 9.20 -5.75 -14.11
CA VAL A 50 9.30 -4.30 -14.29
C VAL A 50 10.41 -4.03 -15.30
N HIS A 51 10.08 -3.33 -16.38
CA HIS A 51 11.02 -2.88 -17.40
C HIS A 51 11.08 -1.35 -17.39
N VAL A 52 12.29 -0.81 -17.33
CA VAL A 52 12.55 0.64 -17.27
C VAL A 52 13.27 1.08 -18.53
N ASN A 53 12.69 2.06 -19.23
CA ASN A 53 13.31 2.71 -20.37
C ASN A 53 13.75 4.12 -19.96
N PHE A 54 15.04 4.41 -20.09
CA PHE A 54 15.61 5.71 -19.75
C PHE A 54 15.44 6.72 -20.90
N LEU A 55 15.41 8.01 -20.57
CA LEU A 55 15.40 9.10 -21.55
C LEU A 55 16.57 8.97 -22.54
N GLN A 56 16.33 9.34 -23.80
CA GLN A 56 17.32 9.27 -24.89
C GLN A 56 18.65 9.91 -24.49
N VAL A 57 18.62 11.05 -23.78
CA VAL A 57 19.81 11.77 -23.30
C VAL A 57 20.77 10.85 -22.52
N CYS A 58 20.24 9.90 -21.73
CA CYS A 58 21.03 8.95 -20.92
C CYS A 58 21.66 7.79 -21.72
N SER A 59 21.48 7.78 -23.04
CA SER A 59 22.12 6.89 -24.01
C SER A 59 22.81 7.65 -25.15
N SER A 60 22.70 8.98 -25.15
CA SER A 60 23.25 9.85 -26.19
C SER A 60 24.77 9.95 -26.11
N GLN A 61 25.39 10.47 -27.17
CA GLN A 61 26.82 10.75 -27.15
C GLN A 61 27.20 11.90 -26.19
N PHE A 62 26.26 12.78 -25.86
CA PHE A 62 26.53 13.98 -25.08
C PHE A 62 26.99 13.69 -23.65
N ILE A 63 26.61 12.54 -23.10
CA ILE A 63 27.02 12.09 -21.77
C ILE A 63 28.29 11.22 -21.77
N LYS A 64 28.93 11.00 -22.93
CA LYS A 64 30.17 10.24 -23.03
C LYS A 64 31.36 11.12 -22.67
N GLN A 65 32.34 10.54 -21.96
CA GLN A 65 33.51 11.29 -21.51
C GLN A 65 34.29 11.91 -22.69
N ASP A 66 34.49 11.16 -23.78
CA ASP A 66 35.20 11.67 -24.97
C ASP A 66 34.56 12.94 -25.55
N TRP A 67 33.21 13.02 -25.52
CA TRP A 67 32.49 14.22 -25.96
C TRP A 67 32.67 15.38 -24.98
N ILE A 68 32.51 15.11 -23.68
CA ILE A 68 32.68 16.11 -22.61
C ILE A 68 34.09 16.70 -22.63
N ASP A 69 35.10 15.85 -22.82
CA ASP A 69 36.50 16.24 -22.91
C ASP A 69 36.78 17.03 -24.20
N SER A 70 36.15 16.67 -25.32
CA SER A 70 36.30 17.42 -26.58
C SER A 70 35.84 18.88 -26.45
N ILE A 71 34.71 19.13 -25.77
CA ILE A 71 34.23 20.49 -25.48
C ILE A 71 35.21 21.23 -24.57
N PHE A 72 35.80 20.54 -23.59
CA PHE A 72 36.76 21.14 -22.66
C PHE A 72 38.08 21.53 -23.33
N VAL A 73 38.57 20.73 -24.28
CA VAL A 73 39.87 20.90 -24.96
C VAL A 73 39.86 22.03 -25.99
N GLU A 74 38.70 22.36 -26.60
CA GLU A 74 38.54 23.53 -27.47
C GLU A 74 38.95 24.86 -26.79
N ARG A 75 39.08 24.87 -25.45
CA ARG A 75 39.62 25.96 -24.63
C ARG A 75 41.04 26.41 -25.04
N ASN A 76 41.92 25.49 -25.44
CA ASN A 76 43.34 25.79 -25.62
C ASN A 76 43.68 26.56 -26.90
N THR A 77 42.71 26.81 -27.78
CA THR A 77 42.93 27.43 -29.10
C THR A 77 42.36 28.84 -29.26
N THR A 78 41.56 29.34 -28.31
CA THR A 78 40.90 30.66 -28.44
C THR A 78 41.08 31.52 -27.19
N SER A 79 41.73 32.68 -27.34
CA SER A 79 42.05 33.63 -26.26
C SER A 79 40.92 34.66 -26.00
N SER A 80 39.66 34.23 -25.95
CA SER A 80 38.50 35.12 -25.78
C SER A 80 37.45 34.54 -24.83
N THR A 81 36.47 35.36 -24.43
CA THR A 81 35.30 35.06 -23.57
C THR A 81 34.54 33.77 -23.90
N THR A 82 34.75 33.18 -25.08
CA THR A 82 34.23 31.85 -25.48
C THR A 82 34.86 30.69 -24.69
N SER A 83 36.08 30.84 -24.15
CA SER A 83 36.76 29.82 -23.34
C SER A 83 36.04 29.49 -22.02
N ASP A 84 35.33 30.48 -21.45
CA ASP A 84 34.64 30.35 -20.17
C ASP A 84 33.29 29.61 -20.34
N ILE A 85 32.64 29.80 -21.49
CA ILE A 85 31.37 29.16 -21.83
C ILE A 85 31.55 27.67 -22.17
N GLN A 86 32.60 27.31 -22.92
CA GLN A 86 32.94 25.91 -23.19
C GLN A 86 33.22 25.12 -21.90
N SER A 87 33.91 25.76 -20.95
CA SER A 87 34.11 25.22 -19.61
C SER A 87 32.78 24.89 -18.96
N TYR A 88 31.85 25.85 -18.94
CA TYR A 88 30.51 25.66 -18.41
C TYR A 88 29.78 24.46 -19.05
N PHE A 89 29.77 24.36 -20.39
CA PHE A 89 29.08 23.28 -21.09
C PHE A 89 29.67 21.89 -20.84
N SER A 90 30.99 21.78 -20.72
CA SER A 90 31.63 20.52 -20.34
C SER A 90 31.11 20.02 -18.98
N PHE A 91 31.07 20.90 -17.97
CA PHE A 91 30.55 20.51 -16.65
C PHE A 91 29.03 20.34 -16.61
N PHE A 92 28.26 21.09 -17.41
CA PHE A 92 26.83 20.87 -17.59
C PHE A 92 26.55 19.42 -18.03
N TRP A 93 27.26 18.93 -19.04
CA TRP A 93 27.14 17.55 -19.50
C TRP A 93 27.69 16.53 -18.52
N GLN A 94 28.76 16.86 -17.78
CA GLN A 94 29.24 16.03 -16.68
C GLN A 94 28.16 15.83 -15.60
N VAL A 95 27.41 16.89 -15.25
CA VAL A 95 26.31 16.82 -14.29
C VAL A 95 25.16 15.96 -14.83
N ILE A 96 24.76 16.14 -16.09
CA ILE A 96 23.72 15.30 -16.71
C ILE A 96 24.14 13.82 -16.77
N ALA A 97 25.39 13.53 -17.13
CA ALA A 97 25.93 12.18 -17.12
C ALA A 97 25.86 11.57 -15.70
N GLY A 98 26.25 12.35 -14.69
CA GLY A 98 26.11 11.98 -13.27
C GLY A 98 24.66 11.69 -12.87
N PHE A 99 23.72 12.54 -13.27
CA PHE A 99 22.29 12.32 -13.03
C PHE A 99 21.80 11.02 -13.68
N CYS A 100 22.15 10.75 -14.93
CA CYS A 100 21.80 9.49 -15.59
C CYS A 100 22.36 8.27 -14.84
N VAL A 101 23.59 8.33 -14.32
CA VAL A 101 24.20 7.25 -13.53
C VAL A 101 23.47 7.04 -12.21
N VAL A 102 23.24 8.13 -11.45
CA VAL A 102 22.57 8.06 -10.14
C VAL A 102 21.13 7.60 -10.31
N SER A 103 20.41 8.09 -11.32
CA SER A 103 19.05 7.65 -11.61
C SER A 103 18.98 6.16 -11.97
N LYS A 104 19.91 5.66 -12.81
CA LYS A 104 20.01 4.23 -13.13
C LYS A 104 20.23 3.38 -11.88
N SER A 105 21.20 3.75 -11.04
CA SER A 105 21.46 3.05 -9.77
C SER A 105 20.24 3.08 -8.85
N THR A 106 19.58 4.24 -8.74
CA THR A 106 18.40 4.43 -7.90
C THR A 106 17.25 3.53 -8.34
N TRP A 107 17.04 3.35 -9.64
CA TRP A 107 16.04 2.41 -10.18
C TRP A 107 16.38 0.95 -9.89
N ILE A 108 17.65 0.57 -10.08
CA ILE A 108 18.12 -0.79 -9.79
C ILE A 108 17.84 -1.12 -8.32
N ASP A 109 18.20 -0.21 -7.41
CA ASP A 109 17.97 -0.39 -5.97
C ASP A 109 16.48 -0.40 -5.62
N ALA A 110 15.67 0.48 -6.23
CA ALA A 110 14.22 0.53 -5.98
C ALA A 110 13.53 -0.77 -6.42
N ILE A 111 13.87 -1.29 -7.59
CA ILE A 111 13.33 -2.54 -8.12
C ILE A 111 13.86 -3.74 -7.32
N ALA A 112 15.13 -3.76 -6.93
CA ALA A 112 15.68 -4.84 -6.12
C ALA A 112 14.98 -4.92 -4.75
N ASN A 113 14.74 -3.78 -4.12
CA ASN A 113 13.99 -3.70 -2.85
C ASN A 113 12.53 -4.15 -3.04
N PHE A 114 11.86 -3.72 -4.11
CA PHE A 114 10.51 -4.17 -4.44
C PHE A 114 10.45 -5.69 -4.69
N ASN A 115 11.36 -6.23 -5.49
CA ASN A 115 11.46 -7.64 -5.83
C ASN A 115 11.68 -8.52 -4.59
N ALA A 116 12.52 -8.06 -3.65
CA ALA A 116 12.76 -8.72 -2.37
C ALA A 116 11.58 -8.62 -1.39
N SER A 117 10.68 -7.65 -1.58
CA SER A 117 9.48 -7.50 -0.78
C SER A 117 8.42 -8.55 -1.14
N ARG A 118 7.43 -8.74 -0.26
CA ARG A 118 6.46 -9.83 -0.35
C ARG A 118 5.05 -9.30 -0.21
N VAL A 119 4.14 -9.81 -1.04
CA VAL A 119 2.70 -9.71 -0.77
C VAL A 119 2.37 -10.66 0.38
N LEU A 120 1.74 -10.11 1.43
CA LEU A 120 1.32 -10.86 2.60
C LEU A 120 -0.18 -11.10 2.53
N THR A 121 -0.57 -12.31 2.13
CA THR A 121 -1.98 -12.70 2.11
C THR A 121 -2.17 -14.13 2.61
N PRO A 122 -2.93 -14.33 3.70
CA PRO A 122 -3.25 -15.67 4.16
C PRO A 122 -4.27 -16.39 3.26
N MET A 123 -4.92 -15.66 2.34
CA MET A 123 -6.01 -16.15 1.50
C MET A 123 -5.74 -15.85 0.02
N ALA A 124 -6.22 -16.70 -0.88
CA ALA A 124 -6.24 -16.36 -2.30
C ALA A 124 -7.32 -15.28 -2.52
N VAL A 125 -6.88 -14.07 -2.86
CA VAL A 125 -7.74 -12.92 -3.13
C VAL A 125 -8.14 -12.85 -4.60
N ALA A 126 -9.13 -12.01 -4.91
CA ALA A 126 -9.51 -11.74 -6.30
C ALA A 126 -8.36 -11.06 -7.06
N GLU A 127 -8.26 -11.35 -8.37
CA GLU A 127 -7.19 -10.84 -9.22
C GLU A 127 -7.12 -9.31 -9.25
N GLU A 128 -8.25 -8.61 -9.23
CA GLU A 128 -8.31 -7.15 -9.22
C GLU A 128 -7.72 -6.54 -7.94
N VAL A 129 -8.06 -7.11 -6.78
CA VAL A 129 -7.52 -6.70 -5.47
C VAL A 129 -6.01 -6.94 -5.44
N PHE A 130 -5.57 -8.11 -5.91
CA PHE A 130 -4.16 -8.45 -5.99
C PHE A 130 -3.37 -7.50 -6.90
N ARG A 131 -3.88 -7.22 -8.11
CA ARG A 131 -3.23 -6.29 -9.05
C ARG A 131 -3.13 -4.89 -8.46
N SER A 132 -4.18 -4.42 -7.80
CA SER A 132 -4.20 -3.12 -7.14
C SER A 132 -3.13 -3.04 -6.04
N GLN A 133 -3.01 -4.09 -5.22
CA GLN A 133 -2.00 -4.14 -4.17
C GLN A 133 -0.56 -4.16 -4.73
N ALA A 134 -0.30 -4.98 -5.75
CA ALA A 134 1.02 -5.06 -6.36
C ALA A 134 1.44 -3.73 -7.02
N GLN A 135 0.50 -3.05 -7.70
CA GLN A 135 0.76 -1.74 -8.31
C GLN A 135 1.01 -0.66 -7.27
N GLU A 136 0.24 -0.66 -6.19
CA GLU A 136 0.40 0.29 -5.10
C GLU A 136 1.74 0.13 -4.39
N ASP A 137 2.13 -1.12 -4.08
CA ASP A 137 3.43 -1.39 -3.45
C ASP A 137 4.59 -0.97 -4.36
N LEU A 138 4.52 -1.24 -5.67
CA LEU A 138 5.53 -0.78 -6.62
C LEU A 138 5.61 0.75 -6.67
N ARG A 139 4.44 1.42 -6.78
CA ARG A 139 4.34 2.89 -6.79
C ARG A 139 4.95 3.50 -5.53
N ASN A 140 4.74 2.89 -4.38
CA ASN A 140 5.28 3.35 -3.10
C ASN A 140 6.80 3.23 -3.02
N HIS A 141 7.38 2.15 -3.56
CA HIS A 141 8.84 2.02 -3.66
C HIS A 141 9.44 3.07 -4.59
N ILE A 142 8.83 3.31 -5.75
CA ILE A 142 9.30 4.29 -6.74
C ILE A 142 9.21 5.71 -6.19
N SER A 143 8.05 6.09 -5.65
CA SER A 143 7.82 7.41 -5.04
C SER A 143 8.82 7.68 -3.90
N SER A 144 9.07 6.66 -3.07
CA SER A 144 10.07 6.76 -2.01
C SER A 144 11.48 6.95 -2.57
N ALA A 145 11.84 6.30 -3.68
CA ALA A 145 13.16 6.43 -4.29
C ALA A 145 13.37 7.83 -4.90
N GLN A 146 12.37 8.32 -5.65
CA GLN A 146 12.33 9.67 -6.22
C GLN A 146 12.51 10.73 -5.14
N THR A 147 11.68 10.67 -4.09
CA THR A 147 11.75 11.61 -2.96
C THR A 147 13.10 11.57 -2.25
N ASN A 148 13.63 10.37 -1.98
CA ASN A 148 14.93 10.25 -1.32
C ASN A 148 16.07 10.86 -2.16
N MET A 149 16.06 10.68 -3.48
CA MET A 149 17.06 11.26 -4.38
C MET A 149 16.95 12.78 -4.43
N ALA A 150 15.73 13.31 -4.60
CA ALA A 150 15.48 14.75 -4.63
C ALA A 150 15.93 15.43 -3.32
N GLN A 151 15.63 14.81 -2.17
CA GLN A 151 16.06 15.31 -0.87
C GLN A 151 17.57 15.25 -0.68
N SER A 152 18.22 14.17 -1.12
CA SER A 152 19.68 14.05 -1.04
C SER A 152 20.39 15.12 -1.88
N LEU A 153 19.88 15.37 -3.09
CA LEU A 153 20.40 16.42 -3.97
C LEU A 153 20.16 17.82 -3.39
N LEU A 154 18.95 18.08 -2.90
CA LEU A 154 18.62 19.35 -2.25
C LEU A 154 19.53 19.58 -1.05
N ALA A 155 19.72 18.57 -0.21
CA ALA A 155 20.59 18.66 0.95
C ALA A 155 22.04 18.97 0.57
N LEU A 156 22.58 18.30 -0.45
CA LEU A 156 23.93 18.57 -0.96
C LEU A 156 24.05 20.02 -1.46
N ARG A 157 23.09 20.50 -2.24
CA ARG A 157 23.09 21.88 -2.78
C ARG A 157 23.06 22.93 -1.66
N ARG A 158 22.11 22.79 -0.74
CA ARG A 158 21.90 23.76 0.35
C ARG A 158 23.06 23.75 1.36
N THR A 159 23.65 22.59 1.63
CA THR A 159 24.82 22.49 2.51
C THR A 159 26.09 23.00 1.84
N THR A 160 26.24 22.81 0.53
CA THR A 160 27.34 23.41 -0.26
C THR A 160 27.29 24.94 -0.19
N ALA A 161 26.11 25.52 -0.43
CA ALA A 161 25.92 26.96 -0.33
C ALA A 161 26.04 27.48 1.12
N GLY A 162 25.45 26.79 2.10
CA GLY A 162 25.50 27.17 3.52
C GLY A 162 26.91 27.12 4.13
N ASN A 163 27.73 26.13 3.75
CA ASN A 163 29.15 26.06 4.09
C ASN A 163 30.04 26.92 3.20
N GLN A 164 29.44 27.62 2.23
CA GLN A 164 30.14 28.49 1.28
C GLN A 164 31.27 27.75 0.53
N PHE A 165 31.09 26.47 0.17
CA PHE A 165 32.13 25.75 -0.56
C PHE A 165 32.38 26.39 -1.92
N VAL A 166 33.65 26.62 -2.24
CA VAL A 166 34.06 27.22 -3.50
C VAL A 166 33.95 26.19 -4.60
N SER A 167 33.18 26.51 -5.63
CA SER A 167 33.10 25.67 -6.83
C SER A 167 34.44 25.67 -7.56
N ALA A 168 34.84 24.52 -8.11
CA ALA A 168 36.05 24.44 -8.93
C ALA A 168 36.00 25.34 -10.18
N LEU A 169 34.78 25.70 -10.61
CA LEU A 169 34.53 26.64 -11.71
C LEU A 169 34.66 28.12 -11.29
N GLY A 170 34.76 28.42 -10.00
CA GLY A 170 34.78 29.81 -9.51
C GLY A 170 33.48 30.58 -9.77
N THR A 171 32.36 29.89 -10.02
CA THR A 171 31.07 30.53 -10.36
C THR A 171 30.38 31.19 -9.17
N ASN A 172 30.72 30.76 -7.94
CA ASN A 172 30.15 31.28 -6.70
C ASN A 172 31.10 32.14 -5.87
N PHE A 173 32.41 31.94 -5.96
CA PHE A 173 33.43 32.76 -5.29
C PHE A 173 34.59 33.06 -6.23
N TYR A 174 35.17 34.25 -6.07
CA TYR A 174 36.37 34.68 -6.77
C TYR A 174 37.42 35.20 -5.80
N LEU A 175 38.69 35.15 -6.21
CA LEU A 175 39.81 35.60 -5.41
C LEU A 175 40.06 37.09 -5.67
N CYS A 176 40.11 37.90 -4.61
CA CYS A 176 40.35 39.33 -4.69
C CYS A 176 41.55 39.76 -3.84
N TYR A 177 42.34 40.70 -4.36
CA TYR A 177 43.43 41.35 -3.65
C TYR A 177 42.96 42.71 -3.13
N TRP A 178 42.97 42.89 -1.81
CA TRP A 178 42.68 44.20 -1.22
C TRP A 178 43.94 45.04 -1.20
N PRO A 179 43.96 46.26 -1.78
CA PRO A 179 45.09 47.16 -1.58
C PRO A 179 45.12 47.63 -0.13
N SER A 180 46.19 47.32 0.60
CA SER A 180 46.39 47.87 1.94
C SER A 180 46.77 49.36 1.86
N ILE A 181 46.13 50.21 2.67
CA ILE A 181 46.46 51.64 2.81
C ILE A 181 47.86 51.83 3.45
N LEU A 182 48.44 50.76 4.02
CA LEU A 182 49.67 50.76 4.82
C LEU A 182 50.77 49.80 4.31
N GLY A 183 50.76 49.44 3.02
CA GLY A 183 51.95 48.92 2.33
C GLY A 183 52.49 47.55 2.75
N ASN A 184 51.76 46.76 3.54
CA ASN A 184 52.12 45.38 3.83
C ASN A 184 51.19 44.38 3.14
N TRP A 185 51.79 43.27 2.71
CA TRP A 185 51.32 42.29 1.73
C TRP A 185 49.86 41.87 1.88
N ASN A 186 49.14 42.02 0.78
CA ASN A 186 47.72 41.75 0.60
C ASN A 186 47.43 40.25 0.72
N ASN A 187 46.91 39.79 1.86
CA ASN A 187 46.35 38.45 1.95
C ASN A 187 45.14 38.36 1.00
N PRO A 188 45.17 37.50 -0.03
CA PRO A 188 44.06 37.40 -0.96
C PRO A 188 42.83 36.81 -0.25
N LYS A 189 41.67 37.41 -0.48
CA LYS A 189 40.40 37.02 0.14
C LYS A 189 39.48 36.41 -0.91
N MET A 190 38.81 35.32 -0.55
CA MET A 190 37.66 34.81 -1.32
C MET A 190 36.48 35.75 -1.08
N LEU A 191 35.83 36.20 -2.15
CA LEU A 191 34.61 36.99 -2.09
C LEU A 191 33.51 36.29 -2.89
N PRO A 192 32.26 36.33 -2.42
CA PRO A 192 31.14 35.78 -3.17
C PRO A 192 30.95 36.58 -4.46
N VAL A 193 30.64 35.89 -5.55
CA VAL A 193 30.30 36.56 -6.80
C VAL A 193 28.92 37.21 -6.66
N VAL A 194 28.77 38.44 -7.16
CA VAL A 194 27.53 39.21 -7.13
C VAL A 194 27.14 39.60 -8.55
N PHE A 195 25.91 39.30 -8.93
CA PHE A 195 25.34 39.60 -10.24
C PHE A 195 24.04 40.39 -10.07
N ASN A 196 23.96 41.63 -10.58
CA ASN A 196 22.74 42.46 -10.55
C ASN A 196 22.02 42.47 -9.16
N ASN A 197 22.75 42.78 -8.08
CA ASN A 197 22.29 42.71 -6.68
C ASN A 197 21.93 41.31 -6.13
N CYS A 198 22.14 40.24 -6.87
CA CYS A 198 22.05 38.87 -6.36
C CYS A 198 23.45 38.34 -6.00
N SER A 199 23.67 38.03 -4.72
CA SER A 199 24.93 37.45 -4.24
C SER A 199 24.86 35.94 -4.20
N CYS A 200 25.95 35.26 -4.55
CA CYS A 200 26.07 33.81 -4.40
C CYS A 200 26.18 33.32 -2.94
N LEU A 201 26.06 34.22 -1.97
CA LEU A 201 25.70 33.86 -0.59
C LEU A 201 24.23 33.48 -0.43
N ASN A 202 23.38 33.82 -1.40
CA ASN A 202 21.99 33.38 -1.43
C ASN A 202 21.95 31.87 -1.64
N ILE A 203 21.37 31.17 -0.66
CA ILE A 203 21.24 29.72 -0.70
C ILE A 203 20.38 29.22 -1.87
N SER A 204 19.53 30.09 -2.44
CA SER A 204 18.69 29.79 -3.60
C SER A 204 19.35 30.10 -4.95
N GLY A 205 20.62 30.51 -4.94
CA GLY A 205 21.35 30.86 -6.15
C GLY A 205 20.93 32.21 -6.75
N CYS A 206 21.45 32.46 -7.95
CA CYS A 206 21.26 33.63 -8.79
C CYS A 206 21.13 33.19 -10.27
N PRO A 207 20.02 32.50 -10.64
CA PRO A 207 19.82 31.96 -11.97
C PRO A 207 19.66 33.07 -13.01
N ARG A 208 20.30 32.92 -14.16
CA ARG A 208 20.22 33.86 -15.29
C ARG A 208 20.48 33.17 -16.63
N PRO A 209 19.94 33.68 -17.75
CA PRO A 209 20.23 33.11 -19.07
C PRO A 209 21.71 33.28 -19.46
N ILE A 210 22.24 32.31 -20.20
CA ILE A 210 23.54 32.46 -20.88
C ILE A 210 23.42 33.49 -22.00
N LEU A 211 24.36 34.43 -22.05
CA LEU A 211 24.49 35.40 -23.12
C LEU A 211 25.77 35.12 -23.91
N ILE A 212 25.65 34.95 -25.23
CA ILE A 212 26.79 34.80 -26.16
C ILE A 212 26.92 36.08 -26.98
N SER A 213 28.13 36.65 -27.02
CA SER A 213 28.44 37.79 -27.90
C SER A 213 28.55 37.32 -29.35
N THR A 214 27.77 37.91 -30.24
CA THR A 214 27.92 37.70 -31.69
C THR A 214 28.89 38.71 -32.28
N SER A 215 29.30 38.49 -33.53
CA SER A 215 30.24 39.34 -34.28
C SER A 215 29.81 40.81 -34.47
N GLU A 216 28.59 41.18 -34.04
CA GLU A 216 28.00 42.53 -34.16
C GLU A 216 27.82 43.24 -32.80
N ASP A 217 28.58 42.85 -31.75
CA ASP A 217 28.44 43.40 -30.37
C ASP A 217 27.03 43.20 -29.75
N GLN A 218 26.18 42.37 -30.36
CA GLN A 218 24.89 41.97 -29.81
C GLN A 218 25.04 40.69 -28.97
N SER A 219 24.48 40.71 -27.76
CA SER A 219 24.40 39.53 -26.90
C SER A 219 23.11 38.77 -27.16
N VAL A 220 23.21 37.50 -27.57
CA VAL A 220 22.05 36.61 -27.77
C VAL A 220 21.91 35.69 -26.58
N ALA A 221 20.70 35.61 -26.03
CA ALA A 221 20.37 34.64 -24.99
C ALA A 221 20.20 33.25 -25.59
N VAL A 222 20.88 32.25 -25.02
CA VAL A 222 20.73 30.87 -25.48
C VAL A 222 19.43 30.29 -24.91
N PRO A 223 18.52 29.81 -25.78
CA PRO A 223 17.28 29.16 -25.35
C PRO A 223 17.55 28.02 -24.34
N GLY A 224 16.85 28.07 -23.21
CA GLY A 224 16.88 27.01 -22.21
C GLY A 224 18.14 26.90 -21.36
N MET A 225 19.20 27.68 -21.62
CA MET A 225 20.46 27.57 -20.88
C MET A 225 20.58 28.64 -19.79
N ILE A 226 20.72 28.18 -18.55
CA ILE A 226 20.80 29.02 -17.35
C ILE A 226 22.18 28.86 -16.71
N ILE A 227 22.81 29.95 -16.26
CA ILE A 227 23.95 29.96 -15.32
C ILE A 227 23.44 30.28 -13.92
N ASP A 228 24.08 29.69 -12.92
CA ASP A 228 23.83 29.93 -11.51
C ASP A 228 25.16 29.86 -10.73
N CYS A 229 25.10 30.13 -9.42
CA CYS A 229 26.23 30.08 -8.50
C CYS A 229 26.87 28.69 -8.44
N LEU A 230 26.08 27.61 -8.49
CA LEU A 230 26.58 26.24 -8.63
C LEU A 230 26.15 25.65 -9.98
N ILE A 231 27.05 24.91 -10.63
CA ILE A 231 26.77 24.25 -11.91
C ILE A 231 25.58 23.29 -11.83
N VAL A 232 25.36 22.66 -10.67
CA VAL A 232 24.22 21.75 -10.47
C VAL A 232 22.90 22.52 -10.43
N ASP A 233 22.85 23.71 -9.82
CA ASP A 233 21.67 24.58 -9.79
C ASP A 233 21.34 25.07 -11.21
N ALA A 234 22.39 25.51 -11.91
CA ALA A 234 22.33 25.98 -13.28
C ALA A 234 21.83 24.88 -14.24
N THR A 235 22.35 23.66 -14.10
CA THR A 235 21.94 22.50 -14.89
C THR A 235 20.47 22.14 -14.64
N LEU A 236 20.04 22.09 -13.37
CA LEU A 236 18.67 21.78 -12.99
C LEU A 236 17.64 22.79 -13.52
N ALA A 237 18.01 24.08 -13.52
CA ALA A 237 17.19 25.16 -14.04
C ALA A 237 17.15 25.23 -15.57
N SER A 238 18.15 24.64 -16.24
CA SER A 238 18.24 24.62 -17.70
C SER A 238 17.31 23.57 -18.32
N THR A 239 17.07 23.68 -19.62
CA THR A 239 16.37 22.70 -20.47
C THR A 239 17.35 22.11 -21.50
N LEU A 240 16.94 21.05 -22.19
CA LEU A 240 17.73 20.43 -23.26
C LEU A 240 17.31 20.91 -24.66
N GLU A 241 16.47 21.94 -24.76
CA GLU A 241 15.83 22.35 -26.03
C GLU A 241 16.82 22.66 -27.15
N CYS A 242 17.96 23.25 -26.80
CA CYS A 242 19.02 23.58 -27.76
C CYS A 242 19.67 22.35 -28.42
N TYR A 243 19.56 21.17 -27.81
CA TYR A 243 20.13 19.91 -28.33
C TYR A 243 19.14 19.10 -29.18
N TYR A 244 17.91 19.59 -29.32
CA TYR A 244 16.93 19.11 -30.31
C TYR A 244 16.90 20.00 -31.57
N ASP A 245 17.35 21.24 -31.47
CA ASP A 245 17.30 22.22 -32.56
C ASP A 245 18.70 22.45 -33.19
N PRO A 246 18.88 22.15 -34.50
CA PRO A 246 20.17 22.33 -35.17
C PRO A 246 20.68 23.77 -35.20
N THR A 247 19.79 24.77 -35.22
CA THR A 247 20.17 26.18 -35.28
C THR A 247 20.71 26.63 -33.94
N CYS A 248 20.03 26.28 -32.85
CA CYS A 248 20.47 26.53 -31.49
C CYS A 248 21.76 25.78 -31.18
N PHE A 249 21.87 24.50 -31.56
CA PHE A 249 23.07 23.71 -31.35
C PHE A 249 24.33 24.37 -31.94
N ARG A 250 24.22 24.96 -33.14
CA ARG A 250 25.31 25.73 -33.80
C ARG A 250 25.67 27.04 -33.09
N LEU A 251 24.79 27.59 -32.25
CA LEU A 251 25.15 28.73 -31.39
C LEU A 251 26.10 28.30 -30.25
N LEU A 252 25.99 27.05 -29.80
CA LEU A 252 26.78 26.52 -28.68
C LEU A 252 28.08 25.85 -29.11
N HIS A 253 28.05 25.20 -30.28
CA HIS A 253 29.15 24.41 -30.80
C HIS A 253 29.54 24.90 -32.18
N ASN A 254 30.85 25.10 -32.40
CA ASN A 254 31.37 25.57 -33.67
C ASN A 254 31.20 24.50 -34.78
N GLU A 255 31.33 24.88 -36.06
CA GLU A 255 31.01 24.03 -37.23
C GLU A 255 31.82 22.71 -37.34
N SER A 256 32.87 22.52 -36.53
CA SER A 256 33.71 21.30 -36.50
C SER A 256 33.02 20.05 -35.92
N THR A 257 31.81 20.15 -35.39
CA THR A 257 31.07 19.06 -34.72
C THR A 257 30.18 18.22 -35.66
N ALA A 258 30.47 18.22 -36.97
CA ALA A 258 29.62 17.68 -38.05
C ALA A 258 29.20 16.19 -37.98
N THR A 259 29.63 15.42 -36.98
CA THR A 259 29.26 14.00 -36.79
C THR A 259 28.30 13.74 -35.62
N VAL A 260 27.72 14.79 -35.04
CA VAL A 260 26.93 14.70 -33.80
C VAL A 260 25.45 14.51 -34.11
N ASN A 261 24.95 13.31 -33.84
CA ASN A 261 23.50 13.04 -33.72
C ASN A 261 22.83 13.87 -32.61
N LEU A 262 21.93 14.77 -33.01
CA LEU A 262 21.05 15.52 -32.10
C LEU A 262 20.05 14.61 -31.38
N LEU A 263 19.44 15.13 -30.32
CA LEU A 263 18.30 14.47 -29.67
C LEU A 263 17.07 14.54 -30.57
N LEU A 264 16.21 13.52 -30.51
CA LEU A 264 15.02 13.41 -31.34
C LEU A 264 13.79 13.76 -30.53
N ASN A 265 12.95 14.64 -31.07
CA ASN A 265 11.70 15.03 -30.40
C ASN A 265 10.68 13.88 -30.36
N ASP A 266 10.64 13.05 -31.41
CA ASP A 266 9.66 11.97 -31.56
C ASP A 266 9.81 10.84 -30.53
N SER A 267 10.95 10.78 -29.82
CA SER A 267 11.21 9.80 -28.77
C SER A 267 10.77 10.23 -27.37
N ASN A 268 10.22 11.43 -27.18
CA ASN A 268 9.78 11.89 -25.86
C ASN A 268 8.28 11.61 -25.66
N LYS A 269 7.95 10.63 -24.81
CA LYS A 269 6.55 10.23 -24.59
C LYS A 269 5.83 11.08 -23.54
N TYR A 270 6.56 11.55 -22.52
CA TYR A 270 5.98 12.24 -21.35
C TYR A 270 6.47 13.67 -21.13
N PHE A 271 7.64 14.03 -21.63
CA PHE A 271 8.25 15.35 -21.39
C PHE A 271 8.23 16.21 -22.64
N LYS A 272 7.96 17.51 -22.45
CA LYS A 272 8.11 18.51 -23.51
C LYS A 272 9.58 18.85 -23.70
N VAL A 273 9.96 19.28 -24.90
CA VAL A 273 11.33 19.72 -25.24
C VAL A 273 11.86 20.82 -24.31
N ASN A 274 10.98 21.71 -23.85
CA ASN A 274 11.31 22.79 -22.92
C ASN A 274 11.14 22.41 -21.43
N SER A 275 11.06 21.11 -21.10
CA SER A 275 11.09 20.67 -19.71
C SER A 275 12.46 20.91 -19.11
N THR A 276 12.51 21.37 -17.86
CA THR A 276 13.77 21.57 -17.13
C THR A 276 14.41 20.23 -16.82
N VAL A 277 15.74 20.21 -16.69
CA VAL A 277 16.47 19.01 -16.24
C VAL A 277 15.99 18.58 -14.86
N GLN A 278 15.58 19.51 -13.99
CA GLN A 278 14.94 19.16 -12.72
C GLN A 278 13.67 18.31 -12.92
N ASN A 279 12.78 18.70 -13.84
CA ASN A 279 11.59 17.90 -14.12
C ASN A 279 11.95 16.49 -14.61
N LEU A 280 13.00 16.36 -15.44
CA LEU A 280 13.47 15.04 -15.88
C LEU A 280 14.03 14.22 -14.71
N LEU A 281 14.75 14.88 -13.80
CA LEU A 281 15.38 14.25 -12.64
C LEU A 281 14.37 13.84 -11.57
N ASP A 282 13.31 14.60 -11.37
CA ASP A 282 12.23 14.29 -10.42
C ASP A 282 11.54 12.96 -10.77
N TYR A 283 11.59 12.56 -12.04
CA TYR A 283 11.16 11.25 -12.53
C TYR A 283 12.31 10.25 -12.74
N LEU A 284 13.50 10.52 -12.18
CA LEU A 284 14.69 9.67 -12.30
C LEU A 284 15.08 9.37 -13.76
N MET A 285 14.95 10.36 -14.64
CA MET A 285 15.42 10.30 -16.03
C MET A 285 14.85 9.13 -16.85
N ILE A 286 13.62 8.70 -16.56
CA ILE A 286 12.92 7.66 -17.35
C ILE A 286 12.02 8.27 -18.41
N ASP A 287 11.87 7.55 -19.51
CA ASP A 287 10.80 7.81 -20.47
C ASP A 287 9.62 6.87 -20.20
N GLU A 288 9.84 5.56 -20.05
CA GLU A 288 8.72 4.61 -19.89
C GLU A 288 8.98 3.57 -18.79
N LEU A 289 7.91 3.21 -18.07
CA LEU A 289 7.88 2.15 -17.08
C LEU A 289 6.81 1.11 -17.46
N ASN A 290 7.24 -0.07 -17.89
CA ASN A 290 6.36 -1.17 -18.28
C ASN A 290 6.30 -2.21 -17.17
N THR A 291 5.08 -2.53 -16.71
CA THR A 291 4.85 -3.47 -15.60
C THR A 291 3.95 -4.61 -16.05
N GLU A 292 4.42 -5.84 -15.89
CA GLU A 292 3.67 -7.06 -16.17
C GLU A 292 3.39 -7.78 -14.85
N ILE A 293 2.11 -8.01 -14.53
CA ILE A 293 1.68 -8.72 -13.31
C ILE A 293 0.96 -10.01 -13.72
N MET A 294 1.52 -11.15 -13.31
CA MET A 294 1.08 -12.50 -13.67
C MET A 294 0.34 -13.16 -12.49
N PHE A 295 -0.98 -13.09 -12.48
CA PHE A 295 -1.78 -13.59 -11.34
C PHE A 295 -1.80 -15.12 -11.22
N ASP A 296 -1.72 -15.82 -12.34
CA ASP A 296 -1.57 -17.28 -12.41
C ASP A 296 -0.31 -17.76 -11.68
N SER A 297 0.83 -17.10 -11.93
CA SER A 297 2.10 -17.38 -11.25
C SER A 297 2.00 -17.15 -9.74
N PHE A 298 1.31 -16.09 -9.32
CA PHE A 298 1.03 -15.85 -7.90
C PHE A 298 0.13 -16.95 -7.30
N TYR A 299 -0.93 -17.34 -8.00
CA TYR A 299 -1.87 -18.35 -7.52
C TYR A 299 -1.18 -19.70 -7.30
N GLU A 300 -0.28 -20.08 -8.20
CA GLU A 300 0.57 -21.27 -8.06
C GLU A 300 1.50 -21.19 -6.85
N GLN A 301 2.05 -20.02 -6.52
CA GLN A 301 2.87 -19.82 -5.31
C GLN A 301 2.03 -19.84 -4.02
N CYS A 302 0.84 -19.24 -4.03
CA CYS A 302 -0.10 -19.29 -2.92
C CYS A 302 -0.54 -20.73 -2.63
N ASN A 303 -0.71 -21.57 -3.68
CA ASN A 303 -1.07 -22.99 -3.64
C ASN A 303 -2.10 -23.30 -2.54
N PRO A 304 -3.39 -22.94 -2.75
CA PRO A 304 -4.39 -23.08 -1.71
C PRO A 304 -4.70 -24.56 -1.44
N ALA A 305 -4.56 -24.98 -0.19
CA ALA A 305 -4.76 -26.38 0.21
C ALA A 305 -6.23 -26.82 0.03
N TYR A 306 -7.15 -25.95 0.44
CA TYR A 306 -8.57 -26.13 0.26
C TYR A 306 -9.26 -24.76 0.14
N CYS A 307 -10.39 -24.77 -0.56
CA CYS A 307 -11.32 -23.66 -0.68
C CYS A 307 -12.68 -24.07 -0.14
N THR A 308 -13.31 -23.21 0.65
CA THR A 308 -14.67 -23.40 1.14
C THR A 308 -15.58 -22.33 0.59
N TYR A 309 -16.76 -22.69 0.11
CA TYR A 309 -17.80 -21.72 -0.22
C TYR A 309 -19.16 -22.25 0.21
N SER A 310 -20.06 -21.34 0.52
CA SER A 310 -21.43 -21.65 0.91
C SER A 310 -22.43 -21.10 -0.10
N TYR A 311 -23.49 -21.86 -0.35
CA TYR A 311 -24.59 -21.42 -1.19
C TYR A 311 -25.93 -21.86 -0.58
N THR A 312 -26.97 -21.05 -0.80
CA THR A 312 -28.32 -21.32 -0.32
C THR A 312 -29.15 -21.97 -1.42
N HIS A 313 -29.82 -23.06 -1.09
CA HIS A 313 -30.73 -23.75 -2.00
C HIS A 313 -32.05 -24.06 -1.29
N ARG A 314 -33.16 -24.06 -2.06
CA ARG A 314 -34.49 -24.44 -1.57
C ARG A 314 -34.72 -25.91 -1.86
N PHE A 315 -35.29 -26.69 -0.93
CA PHE A 315 -35.60 -28.10 -1.18
C PHE A 315 -36.33 -28.29 -2.52
N SER A 316 -35.92 -29.30 -3.29
CA SER A 316 -36.69 -29.69 -4.48
C SER A 316 -38.02 -30.29 -4.00
N THR A 317 -39.13 -29.93 -4.65
CA THR A 317 -40.47 -30.45 -4.33
C THR A 317 -40.49 -31.97 -4.30
N LEU A 318 -39.67 -32.61 -5.15
CA LEU A 318 -39.55 -34.06 -5.26
C LEU A 318 -38.92 -34.68 -4.00
N PHE A 319 -37.86 -34.08 -3.43
CA PHE A 319 -37.23 -34.55 -2.19
C PHE A 319 -38.20 -34.52 -1.01
N ILE A 320 -39.06 -33.50 -0.93
CA ILE A 320 -40.08 -33.36 0.12
C ILE A 320 -41.09 -34.52 0.01
N ILE A 321 -41.62 -34.72 -1.20
CA ILE A 321 -42.62 -35.77 -1.46
C ILE A 321 -42.04 -37.15 -1.15
N THR A 322 -40.80 -37.44 -1.58
CA THR A 322 -40.17 -38.75 -1.34
C THR A 322 -39.86 -38.98 0.14
N THR A 323 -39.48 -37.93 0.88
CA THR A 323 -39.19 -38.05 2.33
C THR A 323 -40.47 -38.31 3.12
N ILE A 324 -41.58 -37.65 2.76
CA ILE A 324 -42.89 -37.89 3.39
C ILE A 324 -43.34 -39.33 3.07
N ILE A 325 -43.32 -39.76 1.81
CA ILE A 325 -43.75 -41.12 1.44
C ILE A 325 -42.88 -42.18 2.13
N GLY A 326 -41.56 -42.00 2.15
CA GLY A 326 -40.62 -42.92 2.77
C GLY A 326 -40.79 -43.03 4.30
N SER A 327 -41.01 -41.91 4.98
CA SER A 327 -41.23 -41.89 6.44
C SER A 327 -42.56 -42.52 6.83
N PHE A 328 -43.65 -42.26 6.09
CA PHE A 328 -44.95 -42.92 6.29
C PHE A 328 -44.86 -44.44 6.05
N GLY A 329 -44.15 -44.86 5.00
CA GLY A 329 -43.95 -46.28 4.66
C GLY A 329 -43.14 -47.02 5.73
N ALA A 330 -42.00 -46.47 6.14
CA ALA A 330 -41.12 -47.08 7.14
C ALA A 330 -41.80 -47.17 8.51
N LEU A 331 -42.48 -46.10 8.96
CA LEU A 331 -43.20 -46.07 10.23
C LEU A 331 -44.34 -47.09 10.25
N SER A 332 -45.10 -47.20 9.16
CA SER A 332 -46.16 -48.20 9.03
C SER A 332 -45.63 -49.64 9.10
N PHE A 333 -44.52 -49.93 8.42
CA PHE A 333 -43.92 -51.26 8.40
C PHE A 333 -43.42 -51.69 9.79
N VAL A 334 -42.62 -50.83 10.44
CA VAL A 334 -42.07 -51.11 11.78
C VAL A 334 -43.18 -51.27 12.81
N LEU A 335 -44.22 -50.45 12.76
CA LEU A 335 -45.35 -50.54 13.69
C LEU A 335 -46.23 -51.76 13.46
N ARG A 336 -46.40 -52.21 12.22
CA ARG A 336 -47.09 -53.49 11.94
C ARG A 336 -46.34 -54.69 12.51
N LEU A 337 -45.01 -54.61 12.60
CA LEU A 337 -44.18 -55.64 13.21
C LEU A 337 -44.23 -55.61 14.75
N LEU A 338 -44.16 -54.41 15.36
CA LEU A 338 -44.08 -54.23 16.81
C LEU A 338 -45.44 -54.26 17.53
N ALA A 339 -46.52 -53.82 16.89
CA ALA A 339 -47.87 -53.79 17.48
C ALA A 339 -48.35 -55.16 18.03
N PRO A 340 -48.19 -56.30 17.31
CA PRO A 340 -48.58 -57.60 17.86
C PRO A 340 -47.73 -58.02 19.08
N PHE A 341 -46.44 -57.67 19.10
CA PHE A 341 -45.57 -57.96 20.23
C PHE A 341 -45.97 -57.15 21.48
N LEU A 342 -46.17 -55.84 21.32
CA LEU A 342 -46.62 -54.96 22.41
C LEU A 342 -48.01 -55.34 22.93
N ALA A 343 -48.93 -55.70 22.04
CA ALA A 343 -50.26 -56.18 22.43
C ALA A 343 -50.18 -57.48 23.24
N GLN A 344 -49.30 -58.42 22.87
CA GLN A 344 -49.08 -59.64 23.65
C GLN A 344 -48.53 -59.34 25.05
N VAL A 345 -47.60 -58.38 25.18
CA VAL A 345 -47.07 -57.95 26.48
C VAL A 345 -48.16 -57.31 27.34
N ILE A 346 -48.96 -56.39 26.79
CA ILE A 346 -50.06 -55.72 27.50
C ILE A 346 -51.15 -56.73 27.92
N LEU A 347 -51.52 -57.67 27.04
CA LEU A 347 -52.47 -58.74 27.36
C LEU A 347 -51.93 -59.67 28.46
N ARG A 348 -50.64 -60.03 28.43
CA ARG A 348 -50.00 -60.84 29.48
C ARG A 348 -49.94 -60.12 30.83
N TRP A 349 -49.68 -58.81 30.83
CA TRP A 349 -49.70 -57.99 32.05
C TRP A 349 -51.10 -57.86 32.64
N LYS A 350 -52.12 -57.71 31.80
CA LYS A 350 -53.52 -57.67 32.25
C LYS A 350 -53.99 -59.01 32.81
N ILE A 351 -53.52 -60.15 32.28
CA ILE A 351 -53.83 -61.49 32.80
C ILE A 351 -53.09 -61.76 34.12
N ARG A 352 -51.85 -61.26 34.30
CA ARG A 352 -51.11 -61.33 35.59
C ARG A 352 -51.68 -60.42 36.68
N GLY A 353 -52.34 -59.31 36.32
CA GLY A 353 -53.04 -58.46 37.29
C GLY A 353 -54.31 -59.09 37.87
N VAL A 354 -54.92 -60.06 37.18
CA VAL A 354 -56.16 -60.74 37.60
C VAL A 354 -55.89 -61.97 38.48
N SER A 355 -54.65 -62.47 38.55
CA SER A 355 -54.30 -63.64 39.39
C SER A 355 -53.96 -63.33 40.85
N ASN A 356 -53.76 -62.06 41.23
CA ASN A 356 -53.49 -61.67 42.63
C ASN A 356 -54.74 -61.24 43.42
N GLU A 357 -55.94 -61.28 42.81
CA GLU A 357 -57.21 -60.89 43.44
C GLU A 357 -58.12 -62.11 43.75
N ARG A 358 -57.54 -63.32 43.86
CA ARG A 358 -58.26 -64.56 44.25
C ARG A 358 -57.85 -65.12 45.62
N ILE A 359 -57.36 -64.28 46.52
CA ILE A 359 -57.27 -64.58 47.96
C ILE A 359 -57.80 -63.36 48.73
N ALA A 360 -59.10 -63.12 48.65
CA ALA A 360 -59.90 -62.34 49.62
C ALA A 360 -61.36 -62.35 49.16
N GLU A 361 -61.98 -63.53 49.13
CA GLU A 361 -63.42 -63.65 48.99
C GLU A 361 -63.99 -63.87 50.39
N ASN A 362 -64.49 -62.79 51.00
CA ASN A 362 -65.72 -62.75 51.80
C ASN A 362 -65.86 -61.35 52.41
N VAL A 363 -66.95 -60.66 52.01
CA VAL A 363 -67.75 -59.65 52.74
C VAL A 363 -68.22 -58.54 51.77
N THR A 364 -69.53 -58.63 51.51
CA THR A 364 -70.54 -57.61 51.14
C THR A 364 -70.33 -56.60 49.99
N ASN A 365 -71.42 -56.52 49.22
CA ASN A 365 -71.98 -55.37 48.49
C ASN A 365 -71.32 -54.89 47.20
N SER A 366 -72.15 -54.93 46.16
CA SER A 366 -71.99 -54.35 44.83
C SER A 366 -71.54 -52.89 44.86
N ALA A 367 -70.27 -52.67 44.53
CA ALA A 367 -69.78 -51.40 44.01
C ALA A 367 -69.41 -51.59 42.53
N SER A 368 -70.14 -50.92 41.65
CA SER A 368 -69.83 -50.78 40.23
C SER A 368 -68.56 -49.94 40.04
N ARG A 369 -67.40 -50.59 39.88
CA ARG A 369 -66.18 -49.96 39.37
C ARG A 369 -66.15 -50.04 37.84
N GLN A 370 -66.68 -49.00 37.19
CA GLN A 370 -66.26 -48.63 35.84
C GLN A 370 -64.84 -48.09 35.91
N LEU A 371 -63.88 -48.79 35.29
CA LEU A 371 -62.53 -48.27 35.12
C LEU A 371 -62.44 -47.53 33.78
N THR A 372 -62.44 -46.21 33.88
CA THR A 372 -62.35 -45.22 32.80
C THR A 372 -60.90 -45.12 32.30
N VAL A 373 -60.62 -45.61 31.10
CA VAL A 373 -59.40 -45.24 30.36
C VAL A 373 -59.74 -45.07 28.88
N ILE A 374 -59.49 -43.85 28.38
CA ILE A 374 -59.66 -43.29 27.01
C ILE A 374 -61.02 -42.63 26.73
N ASN A 375 -61.15 -41.39 27.20
CA ASN A 375 -62.06 -40.38 26.66
C ASN A 375 -61.24 -39.20 26.08
N CYS A 376 -60.51 -39.44 25.00
CA CYS A 376 -59.75 -38.39 24.30
C CYS A 376 -60.23 -38.16 22.86
N VAL A 377 -61.51 -38.43 22.57
CA VAL A 377 -62.07 -38.35 21.21
C VAL A 377 -63.49 -37.75 21.20
N ARG A 378 -63.76 -36.75 22.05
CA ARG A 378 -65.12 -36.17 22.15
C ARG A 378 -65.41 -35.06 21.12
N HIS A 379 -64.41 -34.67 20.32
CA HIS A 379 -64.53 -33.59 19.33
C HIS A 379 -64.21 -33.98 17.88
N LEU A 380 -64.14 -35.27 17.55
CA LEU A 380 -64.07 -35.66 16.13
C LEU A 380 -65.46 -35.60 15.49
N PRO A 381 -65.63 -35.03 14.29
CA PRO A 381 -66.91 -35.00 13.59
C PRO A 381 -67.48 -36.41 13.44
N ASN A 382 -68.77 -36.61 13.75
CA ASN A 382 -69.43 -37.91 13.88
C ASN A 382 -69.20 -38.88 12.71
N PHE A 383 -68.98 -38.35 11.50
CA PHE A 383 -68.65 -39.14 10.31
C PHE A 383 -67.30 -39.86 10.41
N ALA A 384 -66.27 -39.21 10.95
CA ALA A 384 -64.96 -39.82 11.14
C ALA A 384 -64.96 -40.86 12.27
N TYR A 385 -65.75 -40.64 13.32
CA TYR A 385 -65.88 -41.58 14.44
C TYR A 385 -66.49 -42.93 14.02
N GLN A 386 -67.51 -42.90 13.14
CA GLN A 386 -68.13 -44.12 12.60
C GLN A 386 -67.19 -44.90 11.67
N GLN A 387 -66.42 -44.20 10.83
CA GLN A 387 -65.40 -44.83 9.96
C GLN A 387 -64.22 -45.42 10.77
N LEU A 388 -63.68 -44.68 11.74
CA LEU A 388 -62.55 -45.12 12.57
C LEU A 388 -62.91 -46.27 13.53
N SER A 389 -64.17 -46.38 13.96
CA SER A 389 -64.60 -47.44 14.88
C SER A 389 -64.86 -48.78 14.19
N THR A 390 -65.04 -48.79 12.87
CA THR A 390 -65.27 -49.99 12.04
C THR A 390 -64.00 -50.48 11.33
N LEU A 391 -62.94 -49.68 11.32
CA LEU A 391 -61.65 -49.98 10.71
C LEU A 391 -60.94 -51.15 11.41
N ASN A 392 -60.58 -52.17 10.64
CA ASN A 392 -59.78 -53.31 11.09
C ASN A 392 -58.62 -53.54 10.12
N ILE A 393 -57.42 -53.06 10.48
CA ILE A 393 -56.23 -53.14 9.62
C ILE A 393 -55.57 -54.53 9.70
N PHE A 394 -55.89 -55.31 10.73
CA PHE A 394 -55.28 -56.62 11.02
C PHE A 394 -56.28 -57.77 10.88
N GLU A 395 -57.12 -57.73 9.84
CA GLU A 395 -58.12 -58.78 9.56
C GLU A 395 -57.44 -60.14 9.28
N SER A 396 -57.78 -61.15 10.07
CA SER A 396 -57.30 -62.52 9.89
C SER A 396 -58.18 -63.31 8.92
N LYS A 397 -57.57 -64.15 8.07
CA LYS A 397 -58.30 -65.10 7.19
C LYS A 397 -58.91 -66.30 7.92
N THR A 398 -58.79 -66.36 9.26
CA THR A 398 -59.24 -67.50 10.08
C THR A 398 -60.68 -67.35 10.56
N ILE A 399 -61.30 -68.46 11.01
CA ILE A 399 -62.69 -68.55 11.49
C ILE A 399 -63.04 -67.42 12.48
N ARG A 400 -64.14 -66.72 12.19
CA ARG A 400 -64.56 -65.47 12.84
C ARG A 400 -65.14 -65.72 14.24
N THR A 401 -64.27 -65.83 15.24
CA THR A 401 -64.66 -65.97 16.66
C THR A 401 -64.74 -64.60 17.36
N ARG A 402 -65.69 -64.43 18.29
CA ARG A 402 -65.90 -63.15 19.03
C ARG A 402 -64.63 -62.63 19.72
N THR A 403 -63.81 -63.53 20.23
CA THR A 403 -62.52 -63.23 20.89
C THR A 403 -61.45 -62.72 19.92
N ASN A 404 -61.41 -63.26 18.70
CA ASN A 404 -60.45 -62.87 17.67
C ASN A 404 -60.78 -61.48 17.12
N LEU A 405 -62.06 -61.17 16.87
CA LEU A 405 -62.50 -59.84 16.42
C LEU A 405 -62.12 -58.73 17.43
N ILE A 406 -62.32 -58.98 18.73
CA ILE A 406 -61.96 -58.00 19.77
C ILE A 406 -60.45 -57.74 19.78
N ARG A 407 -59.63 -58.79 19.56
CA ARG A 407 -58.17 -58.67 19.50
C ARG A 407 -57.72 -57.86 18.28
N GLU A 408 -58.34 -58.07 17.13
CA GLU A 408 -58.05 -57.37 15.87
C GLU A 408 -58.38 -55.87 15.93
N TYR A 409 -59.55 -55.51 16.50
CA TYR A 409 -59.90 -54.11 16.73
C TYR A 409 -58.97 -53.45 17.76
N PHE A 410 -58.54 -54.17 18.80
CA PHE A 410 -57.58 -53.65 19.78
C PHE A 410 -56.21 -53.37 19.16
N LEU A 411 -55.71 -54.29 18.32
CA LEU A 411 -54.45 -54.13 17.58
C LEU A 411 -54.51 -52.94 16.62
N THR A 412 -55.62 -52.79 15.91
CA THR A 412 -55.83 -51.66 14.98
C THR A 412 -55.80 -50.32 15.72
N ARG A 413 -56.45 -50.22 16.89
CA ARG A 413 -56.45 -49.00 17.71
C ARG A 413 -55.08 -48.68 18.28
N LEU A 414 -54.37 -49.69 18.79
CA LEU A 414 -53.00 -49.54 19.29
C LEU A 414 -52.05 -49.06 18.19
N PHE A 415 -52.16 -49.64 16.99
CA PHE A 415 -51.38 -49.22 15.82
C PHE A 415 -51.63 -47.74 15.47
N ILE A 416 -52.90 -47.32 15.37
CA ILE A 416 -53.25 -45.92 15.04
C ILE A 416 -52.71 -44.96 16.12
N CYS A 417 -52.84 -45.29 17.40
CA CYS A 417 -52.32 -44.45 18.49
C CYS A 417 -50.79 -44.30 18.42
N ILE A 418 -50.05 -45.40 18.25
CA ILE A 418 -48.59 -45.35 18.17
C ILE A 418 -48.14 -44.64 16.88
N PHE A 419 -48.86 -44.82 15.78
CA PHE A 419 -48.59 -44.15 14.51
C PHE A 419 -48.72 -42.61 14.64
N ILE A 420 -49.77 -42.14 15.31
CA ILE A 420 -49.96 -40.70 15.56
C ILE A 420 -48.86 -40.17 16.48
N ILE A 421 -48.54 -40.87 17.58
CA ILE A 421 -47.48 -40.47 18.52
C ILE A 421 -46.11 -40.44 17.82
N GLY A 422 -45.79 -41.45 17.01
CA GLY A 422 -44.55 -41.52 16.24
C GLY A 422 -44.45 -40.40 15.21
N SER A 423 -45.55 -40.09 14.52
CA SER A 423 -45.61 -38.98 13.56
C SER A 423 -45.39 -37.62 14.24
N ILE A 424 -46.00 -37.41 15.42
CA ILE A 424 -45.79 -36.20 16.23
C ILE A 424 -44.33 -36.13 16.69
N GLY A 425 -43.75 -37.23 17.14
CA GLY A 425 -42.35 -37.30 17.58
C GLY A 425 -41.35 -36.96 16.48
N ILE A 426 -41.55 -37.48 15.26
CA ILE A 426 -40.73 -37.14 14.09
C ILE A 426 -40.92 -35.67 13.70
N GLY A 427 -42.16 -35.16 13.72
CA GLY A 427 -42.43 -33.74 13.47
C GLY A 427 -41.73 -32.83 14.47
N PHE A 428 -41.73 -33.19 15.75
CA PHE A 428 -41.01 -32.48 16.81
C PHE A 428 -39.50 -32.52 16.60
N TYR A 429 -38.94 -33.67 16.21
CA TYR A 429 -37.51 -33.82 15.92
C TYR A 429 -37.06 -32.92 14.75
N ILE A 430 -37.83 -32.88 13.67
CA ILE A 430 -37.55 -32.01 12.52
C ILE A 430 -37.63 -30.53 12.92
N PHE A 431 -38.58 -30.17 13.79
CA PHE A 431 -38.74 -28.80 14.29
C PHE A 431 -37.62 -28.35 15.23
N ILE A 432 -37.11 -29.25 16.07
CA ILE A 432 -36.03 -28.97 17.03
C ILE A 432 -34.64 -28.93 16.37
N SER A 433 -34.46 -29.53 15.20
CA SER A 433 -33.16 -29.55 14.52
C SER A 433 -32.65 -28.12 14.22
N GLU A 434 -31.49 -27.77 14.78
CA GLU A 434 -30.81 -26.49 14.51
C GLU A 434 -30.53 -26.32 13.00
N GLN A 435 -30.76 -25.10 12.49
CA GLN A 435 -30.54 -24.73 11.09
C GLN A 435 -29.70 -23.46 11.00
N ASN A 436 -28.68 -23.47 10.14
CA ASN A 436 -27.87 -22.30 9.86
C ASN A 436 -28.60 -21.38 8.86
N GLN A 437 -28.98 -20.18 9.29
CA GLN A 437 -29.56 -19.15 8.43
C GLN A 437 -28.54 -18.07 8.08
N VAL A 438 -28.55 -17.62 6.82
CA VAL A 438 -27.75 -16.48 6.36
C VAL A 438 -28.65 -15.25 6.38
N VAL A 439 -28.28 -14.26 7.19
CA VAL A 439 -28.97 -12.97 7.26
C VAL A 439 -28.10 -11.94 6.53
N THR A 440 -28.66 -11.27 5.53
CA THR A 440 -27.97 -10.20 4.79
C THR A 440 -28.51 -8.86 5.24
N ILE A 441 -27.62 -8.01 5.75
CA ILE A 441 -27.93 -6.63 6.17
C ILE A 441 -27.22 -5.69 5.20
N ILE A 442 -27.97 -4.79 4.58
CA ILE A 442 -27.47 -3.82 3.61
C ILE A 442 -27.25 -2.49 4.33
N HIS A 443 -26.08 -1.86 4.12
CA HIS A 443 -25.71 -0.57 4.71
C HIS A 443 -25.87 -0.49 6.25
N SER A 444 -25.19 -1.39 6.97
CA SER A 444 -25.18 -1.39 8.44
C SER A 444 -24.40 -0.19 9.01
N SER A 445 -24.85 0.35 10.16
CA SER A 445 -24.05 1.30 10.94
C SER A 445 -22.83 0.62 11.59
N LEU A 446 -21.82 1.41 11.97
CA LEU A 446 -20.63 0.92 12.67
C LEU A 446 -21.00 0.16 13.96
N GLU A 447 -21.93 0.70 14.74
CA GLU A 447 -22.39 0.08 15.99
C GLU A 447 -23.06 -1.27 15.74
N THR A 448 -23.88 -1.38 14.69
CA THR A 448 -24.52 -2.65 14.32
C THR A 448 -23.47 -3.68 13.91
N TYR A 449 -22.46 -3.27 13.14
CA TYR A 449 -21.34 -4.14 12.78
C TYR A 449 -20.56 -4.61 14.01
N GLU A 450 -20.18 -3.71 14.93
CA GLU A 450 -19.41 -4.08 16.12
C GLU A 450 -20.17 -5.07 17.01
N ASN A 451 -21.48 -4.87 17.20
CA ASN A 451 -22.32 -5.81 17.94
C ASN A 451 -22.38 -7.19 17.27
N LEU A 452 -22.60 -7.23 15.95
CA LEU A 452 -22.66 -8.49 15.21
C LEU A 452 -21.30 -9.18 15.13
N PHE A 453 -20.20 -8.42 15.04
CA PHE A 453 -18.85 -8.98 15.01
C PHE A 453 -18.50 -9.62 16.36
N ASN A 454 -18.91 -9.02 17.48
CA ASN A 454 -18.71 -9.58 18.81
C ASN A 454 -19.46 -10.91 19.00
N GLU A 455 -20.65 -11.04 18.41
CA GLU A 455 -21.49 -12.24 18.54
C GLU A 455 -21.14 -13.33 17.50
N TYR A 456 -20.75 -12.93 16.28
CA TYR A 456 -20.59 -13.80 15.11
C TYR A 456 -19.22 -13.68 14.40
N SER A 457 -18.14 -13.39 15.15
CA SER A 457 -16.79 -13.11 14.62
C SER A 457 -16.25 -14.09 13.58
N THR A 458 -16.63 -15.37 13.64
CA THR A 458 -16.13 -16.41 12.72
C THR A 458 -16.93 -16.53 11.42
N SER A 459 -18.19 -16.09 11.42
CA SER A 459 -19.14 -16.27 10.31
C SER A 459 -19.52 -14.97 9.61
N ILE A 460 -19.36 -13.81 10.27
CA ILE A 460 -19.68 -12.51 9.69
C ILE A 460 -18.77 -12.21 8.49
N GLN A 461 -19.36 -11.66 7.43
CA GLN A 461 -18.69 -11.25 6.21
C GLN A 461 -19.20 -9.87 5.84
N CYS A 462 -18.29 -8.92 5.68
CA CYS A 462 -18.60 -7.52 5.43
C CYS A 462 -17.77 -7.06 4.23
N PRO A 463 -18.17 -7.44 2.99
CA PRO A 463 -17.45 -7.04 1.80
C PRO A 463 -17.49 -5.53 1.62
N CYS A 464 -16.35 -4.94 1.29
CA CYS A 464 -16.23 -3.51 1.04
C CYS A 464 -16.72 -3.16 -0.37
N SER A 465 -17.50 -2.08 -0.50
CA SER A 465 -17.87 -1.53 -1.82
C SER A 465 -16.69 -0.85 -2.52
N GLN A 466 -15.76 -0.32 -1.73
CA GLN A 466 -14.51 0.27 -2.18
C GLN A 466 -13.36 -0.48 -1.49
N VAL A 467 -12.55 -1.17 -2.27
CA VAL A 467 -11.47 -2.04 -1.76
C VAL A 467 -10.16 -1.31 -1.51
N SER A 468 -10.07 -0.03 -1.89
CA SER A 468 -8.87 0.80 -1.80
C SER A 468 -9.24 2.19 -1.32
N VAL A 469 -8.73 2.60 -0.17
CA VAL A 469 -8.97 3.92 0.43
C VAL A 469 -7.64 4.53 0.87
N PRO A 470 -7.30 5.78 0.49
CA PRO A 470 -6.06 6.39 0.94
C PRO A 470 -6.06 6.60 2.46
N TYR A 471 -4.92 6.36 3.12
CA TYR A 471 -4.79 6.57 4.57
C TYR A 471 -5.15 8.00 5.01
N GLY A 472 -4.90 9.00 4.15
CA GLY A 472 -5.27 10.40 4.41
C GLY A 472 -6.78 10.65 4.53
N ALA A 473 -7.63 9.71 4.10
CA ALA A 473 -9.08 9.83 4.27
C ALA A 473 -9.55 9.60 5.72
N PHE A 474 -8.74 8.91 6.54
CA PHE A 474 -9.11 8.53 7.91
C PHE A 474 -8.00 8.71 8.95
N ILE A 475 -6.79 9.09 8.54
CA ILE A 475 -5.68 9.45 9.43
C ILE A 475 -5.25 10.89 9.17
N ASN A 476 -5.11 11.65 10.25
CA ASN A 476 -4.49 12.97 10.23
C ASN A 476 -3.15 12.93 10.97
N VAL A 477 -2.09 13.40 10.32
CA VAL A 477 -0.73 13.45 10.88
C VAL A 477 -0.34 14.92 11.02
N THR A 478 0.10 15.32 12.20
CA THR A 478 0.62 16.66 12.47
C THR A 478 2.00 16.56 13.13
N PHE A 479 2.83 17.58 12.91
CA PHE A 479 4.17 17.63 13.48
C PHE A 479 4.49 19.04 13.97
N VAL A 480 5.44 19.12 14.91
CA VAL A 480 5.99 20.37 15.41
C VAL A 480 7.51 20.25 15.35
N LEU A 481 8.16 21.22 14.70
CA LEU A 481 9.61 21.30 14.67
C LEU A 481 10.15 21.85 15.99
N HIS A 482 11.41 21.57 16.28
CA HIS A 482 12.09 22.17 17.43
C HIS A 482 12.05 23.70 17.37
N GLN A 483 11.93 24.36 18.53
CA GLN A 483 11.75 25.83 18.65
C GLN A 483 12.82 26.68 17.95
N VAL A 484 14.01 26.11 17.70
CA VAL A 484 15.07 26.76 16.91
C VAL A 484 14.60 27.08 15.49
N CYS A 485 13.81 26.19 14.88
CA CYS A 485 13.32 26.32 13.50
C CYS A 485 12.22 27.36 13.32
N SER A 486 11.69 27.89 14.42
CA SER A 486 10.71 28.99 14.45
C SER A 486 11.29 30.24 15.10
N SER A 487 12.58 30.28 15.41
CA SER A 487 13.22 31.42 16.06
C SER A 487 13.82 32.39 15.05
N ASP A 488 14.11 33.62 15.49
CA ASP A 488 14.77 34.63 14.65
C ASP A 488 16.16 34.17 14.16
N LEU A 489 16.80 33.21 14.85
CA LEU A 489 18.15 32.72 14.52
C LEU A 489 18.25 32.04 13.15
N VAL A 490 17.12 31.61 12.58
CA VAL A 490 17.04 31.01 11.24
C VAL A 490 16.30 31.91 10.24
N SER A 491 15.96 33.13 10.65
CA SER A 491 15.21 34.08 9.83
C SER A 491 16.10 34.77 8.79
N PRO A 492 15.57 35.14 7.61
CA PRO A 492 16.32 35.93 6.63
C PRO A 492 16.81 37.28 7.18
N SER A 493 16.05 37.91 8.09
CA SER A 493 16.42 39.19 8.71
C SER A 493 17.65 39.06 9.60
N TRP A 494 17.74 38.01 10.42
CA TRP A 494 18.92 37.73 11.23
C TRP A 494 20.16 37.42 10.38
N LEU A 495 19.99 36.61 9.34
CA LEU A 495 21.06 36.27 8.40
C LEU A 495 21.57 37.52 7.67
N HIS A 496 20.66 38.41 7.26
CA HIS A 496 21.02 39.68 6.63
C HIS A 496 21.71 40.63 7.61
N TYR A 497 21.25 40.71 8.86
CA TYR A 497 21.90 41.48 9.91
C TYR A 497 23.35 41.02 10.11
N LEU A 498 23.60 39.72 10.24
CA LEU A 498 24.94 39.17 10.37
C LEU A 498 25.79 39.42 9.12
N ALA A 499 25.20 39.30 7.92
CA ALA A 499 25.90 39.54 6.65
C ALA A 499 26.24 41.03 6.43
N SER A 500 25.53 41.96 7.08
CA SER A 500 25.79 43.39 7.01
C SER A 500 26.97 43.84 7.89
N PHE A 501 27.56 42.93 8.66
CA PHE A 501 28.69 43.23 9.54
C PHE A 501 29.86 43.76 8.71
N ASN A 502 30.29 45.00 9.01
CA ASN A 502 31.42 45.61 8.32
C ASN A 502 32.74 45.02 8.86
N PRO A 503 33.52 44.30 8.04
CA PRO A 503 34.77 43.68 8.48
C PRO A 503 35.81 44.70 8.96
N ILE A 504 35.71 45.97 8.55
CA ILE A 504 36.61 47.06 8.97
C ILE A 504 36.45 47.37 10.48
N LEU A 505 35.31 47.01 11.07
CA LEU A 505 35.06 47.17 12.51
C LEU A 505 35.73 46.06 13.35
N ILE A 506 36.35 45.08 12.71
CA ILE A 506 37.15 44.06 13.37
C ILE A 506 38.52 44.68 13.70
N PRO A 507 38.94 44.71 14.97
CA PRO A 507 40.26 45.22 15.33
C PRO A 507 41.38 44.54 14.53
N ALA A 508 42.42 45.27 14.15
CA ALA A 508 43.53 44.71 13.36
C ALA A 508 44.25 43.52 14.03
N TRP A 509 44.19 43.40 15.36
CA TRP A 509 44.74 42.23 16.10
C TRP A 509 43.87 40.96 15.98
N THR A 510 42.60 41.11 15.61
CA THR A 510 41.69 40.03 15.17
C THR A 510 41.79 39.75 13.67
N GLU A 511 42.73 40.37 12.94
CA GLU A 511 43.10 39.98 11.57
C GLU A 511 44.36 39.10 11.54
N THR A 512 44.69 38.44 12.66
CA THR A 512 45.76 37.43 12.69
C THR A 512 45.30 36.17 11.97
N GLU A 513 46.25 35.38 11.48
CA GLU A 513 46.03 34.06 10.82
C GLU A 513 45.20 33.07 11.65
N PHE A 514 44.97 33.37 12.93
CA PHE A 514 44.28 32.51 13.90
C PHE A 514 43.04 33.15 14.53
N SER A 515 42.65 34.36 14.14
CA SER A 515 41.48 35.01 14.72
C SER A 515 40.19 34.47 14.12
N ARG A 516 39.65 33.45 14.78
CA ARG A 516 38.34 32.84 14.52
C ARG A 516 37.24 33.69 15.12
N ASP A 517 37.08 34.91 14.62
CA ASP A 517 35.98 35.77 15.04
C ASP A 517 34.65 35.17 14.56
N PHE A 518 33.84 34.69 15.49
CA PHE A 518 32.55 34.07 15.16
C PHE A 518 31.65 34.98 14.32
N ARG A 519 31.80 36.32 14.38
CA ARG A 519 31.01 37.24 13.55
C ARG A 519 31.29 37.07 12.06
N LEU A 520 32.47 36.57 11.68
CA LEU A 520 32.83 36.24 10.30
C LEU A 520 32.25 34.89 9.84
N GLU A 521 31.98 33.97 10.78
CA GLU A 521 31.42 32.63 10.51
C GLU A 521 29.92 32.54 10.78
N GLY A 522 29.37 33.48 11.54
CA GLY A 522 28.03 33.41 12.10
C GLY A 522 26.97 33.29 11.03
N VAL A 523 27.13 34.01 9.91
CA VAL A 523 26.20 33.90 8.77
C VAL A 523 26.13 32.46 8.27
N SER A 524 27.27 31.82 7.99
CA SER A 524 27.33 30.43 7.52
C SER A 524 26.77 29.46 8.56
N TYR A 525 27.11 29.66 9.84
CA TYR A 525 26.60 28.83 10.94
C TYR A 525 25.07 28.86 11.01
N PHE A 526 24.47 30.06 11.07
CA PHE A 526 23.02 30.20 11.15
C PHE A 526 22.31 29.85 9.84
N GLN A 527 22.97 30.04 8.69
CA GLN A 527 22.47 29.60 7.38
C GLN A 527 22.39 28.07 7.32
N LEU A 528 23.39 27.36 7.85
CA LEU A 528 23.37 25.90 7.93
C LEU A 528 22.30 25.41 8.91
N LEU A 529 22.12 26.09 10.04
CA LEU A 529 21.03 25.80 10.97
C LEU A 529 19.65 25.95 10.33
N ALA A 530 19.43 27.05 9.61
CA ALA A 530 18.21 27.29 8.83
C ALA A 530 18.00 26.21 7.76
N THR A 531 19.09 25.77 7.12
CA THR A 531 19.08 24.68 6.15
C THR A 531 18.62 23.37 6.78
N PHE A 532 19.16 22.99 7.94
CA PHE A 532 18.72 21.77 8.64
C PHE A 532 17.25 21.82 9.03
N CYS A 533 16.76 22.97 9.48
CA CYS A 533 15.34 23.16 9.76
C CYS A 533 14.46 23.02 8.51
N SER A 534 14.88 23.61 7.38
CA SER A 534 14.19 23.48 6.10
C SER A 534 14.18 22.03 5.60
N LEU A 535 15.33 21.34 5.64
CA LEU A 535 15.44 19.95 5.22
C LEU A 535 14.62 19.02 6.12
N ALA A 536 14.60 19.23 7.43
CA ALA A 536 13.78 18.47 8.36
C ALA A 536 12.29 18.66 8.07
N LYS A 537 11.86 19.89 7.82
CA LYS A 537 10.49 20.22 7.43
C LYS A 537 10.08 19.48 6.16
N ILE A 538 10.86 19.64 5.09
CA ILE A 538 10.60 19.02 3.79
C ILE A 538 10.56 17.50 3.92
N ASN A 539 11.50 16.90 4.65
CA ASN A 539 11.53 15.45 4.87
C ASN A 539 10.27 14.93 5.58
N ILE A 540 9.75 15.66 6.57
CA ILE A 540 8.51 15.29 7.26
C ILE A 540 7.29 15.51 6.36
N GLU A 541 7.21 16.63 5.65
CA GLU A 541 6.10 16.94 4.73
C GLU A 541 6.01 15.92 3.58
N ASP A 542 7.15 15.54 3.00
CA ASP A 542 7.22 14.49 1.99
C ASP A 542 6.85 13.11 2.55
N GLY A 543 7.38 12.77 3.72
CA GLY A 543 7.00 11.53 4.40
C GLY A 543 5.50 11.47 4.67
N GLN A 544 4.90 12.58 5.12
CA GLN A 544 3.47 12.72 5.35
C GLN A 544 2.69 12.56 4.04
N ARG A 545 3.10 13.25 2.96
CA ARG A 545 2.48 13.13 1.63
C ARG A 545 2.53 11.70 1.11
N ILE A 546 3.64 11.00 1.29
CA ILE A 546 3.75 9.58 0.91
C ILE A 546 2.76 8.78 1.76
N PHE A 547 2.84 8.88 3.09
CA PHE A 547 2.02 8.11 4.02
C PHE A 547 0.51 8.30 3.80
N THR A 548 0.04 9.52 3.59
CA THR A 548 -1.39 9.80 3.38
C THR A 548 -1.92 9.31 2.03
N ASN A 549 -1.05 9.20 1.03
CA ASN A 549 -1.41 8.70 -0.30
C ASN A 549 -1.35 7.18 -0.43
N ILE A 550 -0.69 6.48 0.51
CA ILE A 550 -0.69 5.01 0.56
C ILE A 550 -2.14 4.54 0.60
N GLN A 551 -2.49 3.60 -0.28
CA GLN A 551 -3.80 2.97 -0.27
C GLN A 551 -3.88 1.89 0.81
N PHE A 552 -4.88 1.99 1.68
CA PHE A 552 -5.35 0.86 2.47
C PHE A 552 -6.19 -0.04 1.57
N VAL A 553 -5.64 -1.21 1.22
CA VAL A 553 -6.28 -2.18 0.33
C VAL A 553 -6.84 -3.34 1.15
N ASN A 554 -8.16 -3.53 1.11
CA ASN A 554 -8.82 -4.66 1.73
C ASN A 554 -10.20 -4.91 1.12
N ASP A 555 -10.57 -6.17 0.93
CA ASP A 555 -11.86 -6.58 0.35
C ASP A 555 -12.94 -6.81 1.40
N GLN A 556 -12.56 -6.91 2.68
CA GLN A 556 -13.46 -7.11 3.82
C GLN A 556 -13.23 -6.05 4.91
N LEU A 557 -14.29 -5.67 5.63
CA LEU A 557 -14.15 -4.79 6.79
C LEU A 557 -13.37 -5.49 7.90
N LEU A 558 -12.31 -4.84 8.41
CA LEU A 558 -11.54 -5.36 9.55
C LEU A 558 -12.26 -5.11 10.88
N SER A 559 -11.92 -5.90 11.89
CA SER A 559 -12.27 -5.56 13.27
C SER A 559 -11.50 -4.31 13.71
N ARG A 560 -12.07 -3.56 14.66
CA ARG A 560 -11.42 -2.37 15.23
C ARG A 560 -10.01 -2.67 15.76
N SER A 561 -9.83 -3.80 16.46
CA SER A 561 -8.53 -4.17 17.03
C SER A 561 -7.47 -4.42 15.97
N ILE A 562 -7.81 -5.16 14.90
CA ILE A 562 -6.87 -5.45 13.79
C ILE A 562 -6.58 -4.17 13.01
N PHE A 563 -7.61 -3.36 12.73
CA PHE A 563 -7.46 -2.08 12.03
C PHE A 563 -6.52 -1.13 12.77
N VAL A 564 -6.71 -0.96 14.08
CA VAL A 564 -5.84 -0.12 14.92
C VAL A 564 -4.42 -0.67 14.95
N GLN A 565 -4.24 -1.98 15.16
CA GLN A 565 -2.92 -2.59 15.20
C GLN A 565 -2.15 -2.43 13.88
N GLN A 566 -2.79 -2.65 12.74
CA GLN A 566 -2.17 -2.46 11.43
C GLN A 566 -1.81 -0.99 11.19
N THR A 567 -2.71 -0.08 11.58
CA THR A 567 -2.50 1.36 11.44
C THR A 567 -1.33 1.86 12.30
N GLU A 568 -1.24 1.42 13.56
CA GLU A 568 -0.12 1.76 14.45
C GLU A 568 1.22 1.21 13.96
N ALA A 569 1.23 -0.03 13.47
CA ALA A 569 2.43 -0.63 12.89
C ALA A 569 2.94 0.16 11.68
N LEU A 570 2.01 0.58 10.80
CA LEU A 570 2.35 1.40 9.65
C LEU A 570 2.81 2.80 10.06
N ALA A 571 2.13 3.44 11.02
CA ALA A 571 2.54 4.75 11.55
C ALA A 571 3.94 4.71 12.16
N LYS A 572 4.26 3.66 12.93
CA LYS A 572 5.60 3.46 13.49
C LYS A 572 6.66 3.25 12.39
N SER A 573 6.31 2.50 11.34
CA SER A 573 7.17 2.32 10.17
C SER A 573 7.43 3.66 9.46
N PHE A 574 6.39 4.46 9.25
CA PHE A 574 6.47 5.81 8.69
C PHE A 574 7.41 6.71 9.50
N ILE A 575 7.25 6.78 10.82
CA ILE A 575 8.11 7.60 11.69
C ILE A 575 9.57 7.15 11.59
N ASN A 576 9.83 5.85 11.75
CA ASN A 576 11.18 5.29 11.68
C ASN A 576 11.84 5.55 10.32
N LYS A 577 11.10 5.33 9.22
CA LYS A 577 11.61 5.56 7.86
C LYS A 577 11.94 7.04 7.64
N THR A 578 11.07 7.95 8.08
CA THR A 578 11.28 9.40 7.99
C THR A 578 12.52 9.84 8.76
N CYS A 579 12.72 9.35 9.99
CA CYS A 579 13.90 9.64 10.79
C CYS A 579 15.19 9.06 10.17
N ASN A 580 15.15 7.80 9.73
CA ASN A 580 16.31 7.13 9.14
C ASN A 580 16.72 7.77 7.81
N ASN A 581 15.76 8.18 6.98
CA ASN A 581 16.04 8.91 5.75
C ASN A 581 16.80 10.21 6.03
N PHE A 582 16.33 11.00 7.01
CA PHE A 582 17.00 12.23 7.41
C PHE A 582 18.41 11.97 7.96
N ALA A 583 18.58 10.95 8.82
CA ALA A 583 19.89 10.58 9.35
C ALA A 583 20.87 10.16 8.23
N ARG A 584 20.39 9.44 7.20
CA ARG A 584 21.20 9.09 6.03
C ARG A 584 21.65 10.34 5.26
N ILE A 585 20.76 11.31 5.08
CA ILE A 585 21.09 12.59 4.42
C ILE A 585 22.21 13.30 5.21
N LEU A 586 22.10 13.40 6.54
CA LEU A 586 23.14 14.01 7.37
C LEU A 586 24.47 13.27 7.30
N ASN A 587 24.45 11.94 7.31
CA ASN A 587 25.65 11.13 7.19
C ASN A 587 26.36 11.34 5.83
N TRP A 588 25.59 11.47 4.74
CA TRP A 588 26.14 11.80 3.43
C TRP A 588 26.81 13.18 3.41
N ILE A 589 26.18 14.18 4.03
CA ILE A 589 26.75 15.53 4.14
C ILE A 589 28.07 15.49 4.93
N ASP A 590 28.10 14.77 6.05
CA ASP A 590 29.29 14.65 6.89
C ASP A 590 30.45 13.96 6.15
N ILE A 591 30.18 12.83 5.49
CA ILE A 591 31.18 12.10 4.68
C ILE A 591 31.67 12.97 3.52
N ALA A 592 30.77 13.64 2.81
CA ALA A 592 31.13 14.50 1.69
C ALA A 592 32.00 15.69 2.15
N GLY A 593 31.67 16.34 3.26
CA GLY A 593 32.40 17.49 3.76
C GLY A 593 33.74 17.14 4.41
N SER A 594 33.74 16.18 5.35
CA SER A 594 34.90 15.88 6.21
C SER A 594 36.06 15.21 5.46
N LEU A 595 35.75 14.36 4.47
CA LEU A 595 36.78 13.62 3.72
C LEU A 595 37.39 14.45 2.58
N ASN A 596 36.59 15.28 1.91
CA ASN A 596 37.05 16.00 0.73
C ASN A 596 37.73 17.33 1.04
N ARG A 597 37.68 17.81 2.30
CA ARG A 597 38.32 19.06 2.77
C ARG A 597 38.09 20.23 1.80
N PHE A 598 36.84 20.44 1.38
CA PHE A 598 36.48 21.47 0.40
C PHE A 598 36.89 22.86 0.84
N LEU A 599 37.46 23.64 -0.07
CA LEU A 599 37.78 25.05 0.10
C LEU A 599 36.51 25.84 0.51
N THR A 600 36.49 26.50 1.67
CA THR A 600 35.40 27.41 2.05
C THR A 600 35.64 28.84 1.58
N GLY A 601 34.59 29.55 1.15
CA GLY A 601 34.66 30.95 0.72
C GLY A 601 35.05 31.93 1.85
N THR A 602 35.09 31.43 3.08
CA THR A 602 35.50 32.15 4.29
C THR A 602 36.99 32.00 4.64
N ASN A 603 37.77 31.20 3.90
CA ASN A 603 39.18 30.92 4.16
C ASN A 603 39.47 30.36 5.58
N PHE A 604 38.53 29.68 6.23
CA PHE A 604 38.74 29.15 7.59
C PHE A 604 39.42 27.79 7.63
N ASN A 605 39.32 27.00 6.56
CA ASN A 605 39.91 25.67 6.50
C ASN A 605 41.19 25.59 5.64
N PHE A 606 41.65 26.71 5.06
CA PHE A 606 42.90 26.83 4.30
C PHE A 606 43.44 28.26 4.34
N LYS A 607 44.70 28.43 3.94
CA LYS A 607 45.37 29.71 3.79
C LYS A 607 45.88 29.84 2.36
N ILE A 608 45.60 30.97 1.69
CA ILE A 608 46.20 31.29 0.39
C ILE A 608 47.42 32.17 0.64
N THR A 609 48.56 31.75 0.13
CA THR A 609 49.80 32.53 0.16
C THR A 609 50.26 32.76 -1.26
N VAL A 610 50.58 34.01 -1.60
CA VAL A 610 51.26 34.32 -2.85
C VAL A 610 52.75 34.17 -2.58
N SER A 611 53.34 33.09 -3.09
CA SER A 611 54.79 32.96 -3.11
C SER A 611 55.33 33.84 -4.24
N ASN A 612 56.33 34.67 -3.93
CA ASN A 612 57.13 35.38 -4.94
C ASN A 612 58.12 34.46 -5.67
N ASP A 613 57.93 33.15 -5.64
CA ASP A 613 58.68 32.20 -6.47
C ASP A 613 58.31 32.41 -7.94
N THR A 614 58.97 33.41 -8.52
CA THR A 614 59.16 33.55 -9.96
C THR A 614 59.81 32.27 -10.48
N LYS A 615 59.07 31.53 -11.31
CA LYS A 615 59.64 30.58 -12.27
C LYS A 615 59.41 31.10 -13.67
#